data_AF-A0A7S0E5S7-F1
#
_entry.id   AF-A0A7S0E5S7-F1
#
_cell.length_a   1.000
_cell.length_b   1.000
_cell.length_c   1.000
_cell.angle_alpha   90.00
_cell.angle_beta   90.00
_cell.angle_gamma   90.00
#
_symmetry.space_group_name_H-M   'P 1'
#
loop_
_entity.id
_entity.type
_entity.pdbx_description
1 polymer ?
#
loop_
_entity_poly.entity_id
_entity_poly.type
_entity_poly.pdbx_seq_one_letter_code
_entity_poly.pdbx_strand_id
1 'polypeptide(L)'
;ERDKLLHMETVLAEQVVGQDEALRVVSDAVRVSRAGLQAAERPLGAFLLVGPTGVGKTQLTKALAQFLFDSPDAVTRFDMSEYSERHSVARLVGAPPGYVGYDEGGQLTEAVRRRPYSLLLLDEFEKAHRDVATLLLQVLDEGHLTDSHG
;
A
#
# COMPACT_ATOMS: atom_id res chain seq x y z
N GLU A 1 21.03 1.97 10.74
CA GLU A 1 19.88 2.19 9.82
C GLU A 1 20.32 2.68 8.44
N ARG A 2 21.12 3.77 8.34
CA ARG A 2 21.69 4.25 7.05
C ARG A 2 22.41 3.18 6.24
N ASP A 3 23.28 2.38 6.85
CA ASP A 3 24.01 1.31 6.13
C ASP A 3 23.08 0.20 5.61
N LYS A 4 22.00 -0.11 6.35
CA LYS A 4 20.98 -1.08 5.87
C LYS A 4 20.30 -0.57 4.60
N LEU A 5 20.03 0.73 4.50
CA LEU A 5 19.40 1.34 3.31
C LEU A 5 20.32 1.35 2.07
N LEU A 6 21.64 1.42 2.27
CA LEU A 6 22.63 1.37 1.18
C LEU A 6 22.70 -0.02 0.53
N HIS A 7 22.33 -1.06 1.27
CA HIS A 7 22.36 -2.46 0.81
C HIS A 7 20.96 -3.06 0.68
N MET A 8 19.92 -2.21 0.57
CA MET A 8 18.53 -2.63 0.59
C MET A 8 18.20 -3.65 -0.51
N GLU A 9 18.67 -3.43 -1.74
CA GLU A 9 18.47 -4.37 -2.85
C GLU A 9 19.05 -5.75 -2.54
N THR A 10 20.26 -5.80 -1.97
CA THR A 10 20.92 -7.05 -1.60
C THR A 10 20.11 -7.79 -0.54
N VAL A 11 19.62 -7.08 0.48
CA VAL A 11 18.80 -7.68 1.54
C VAL A 11 17.46 -8.18 1.00
N LEU A 12 16.80 -7.42 0.11
CA LEU A 12 15.54 -7.86 -0.50
C LEU A 12 15.75 -9.05 -1.46
N ALA A 13 16.88 -9.09 -2.18
CA ALA A 13 17.22 -10.16 -3.12
C ALA A 13 17.41 -11.53 -2.44
N GLU A 14 17.72 -11.57 -1.14
CA GLU A 14 17.76 -12.81 -0.35
C GLU A 14 16.39 -13.52 -0.33
N GLN A 15 15.30 -12.78 -0.47
CA GLN A 15 13.93 -13.31 -0.44
C GLN A 15 13.19 -13.22 -1.78
N VAL A 16 13.64 -12.36 -2.69
CA VAL A 16 12.98 -12.06 -3.96
C VAL A 16 13.98 -12.23 -5.10
N VAL A 17 14.02 -13.43 -5.68
CA VAL A 17 15.02 -13.79 -6.70
C VAL A 17 14.56 -13.37 -8.09
N GLY A 18 15.46 -12.76 -8.87
CA GLY A 18 15.26 -12.49 -10.30
C GLY A 18 14.34 -11.32 -10.61
N GLN A 19 14.09 -10.42 -9.64
CA GLN A 19 13.26 -9.22 -9.79
C GLN A 19 14.08 -7.93 -9.61
N ASP A 20 15.32 -7.91 -10.10
CA ASP A 20 16.32 -6.86 -9.84
C ASP A 20 15.81 -5.44 -10.14
N GLU A 21 15.02 -5.27 -11.20
CA GLU A 21 14.39 -3.98 -11.53
C GLU A 21 13.41 -3.52 -10.45
N ALA A 22 12.51 -4.41 -10.02
CA ALA A 22 11.52 -4.09 -8.98
C ALA A 22 12.22 -3.78 -7.64
N LEU A 23 13.27 -4.53 -7.30
CA LEU A 23 14.07 -4.31 -6.10
C LEU A 23 14.72 -2.92 -6.12
N ARG A 24 15.33 -2.54 -7.25
CA ARG A 24 15.96 -1.23 -7.44
C ARG A 24 14.94 -0.10 -7.32
N VAL A 25 13.83 -0.18 -8.04
CA VAL A 25 12.78 0.86 -8.04
C VAL A 25 12.21 1.09 -6.63
N VAL A 26 11.93 0.01 -5.90
CA VAL A 26 11.43 0.09 -4.52
C VAL A 26 12.50 0.68 -3.59
N SER A 27 13.74 0.22 -3.69
CA SER A 27 14.83 0.69 -2.83
C SER A 27 15.16 2.16 -3.06
N ASP A 28 15.14 2.63 -4.30
CA ASP A 28 15.33 4.04 -4.65
C ASP A 28 14.25 4.93 -4.03
N ALA A 29 12.98 4.55 -4.17
CA ALA A 29 11.86 5.30 -3.59
C ALA A 29 11.96 5.38 -2.05
N VAL A 30 12.31 4.27 -1.39
CA VAL A 30 12.51 4.26 0.07
C VAL A 30 13.69 5.13 0.49
N ARG A 31 14.79 5.14 -0.26
CA ARG A 31 15.94 6.02 0.02
C ARG A 31 15.58 7.50 -0.15
N VAL A 32 14.86 7.86 -1.21
CA VAL A 32 14.38 9.24 -1.44
C VAL A 32 13.48 9.70 -0.29
N SER A 33 12.53 8.85 0.12
CA SER A 33 11.67 9.07 1.27
C SER A 33 12.47 9.33 2.55
N ARG A 34 13.42 8.45 2.87
CA ARG A 34 14.26 8.55 4.09
C ARG A 34 15.25 9.72 4.06
N ALA A 35 15.60 10.22 2.88
CA ALA A 35 16.40 11.43 2.72
C ALA A 35 15.59 12.72 2.89
N GLY A 36 14.26 12.63 3.03
CA GLY A 36 13.38 13.80 3.13
C GLY A 36 13.29 14.60 1.82
N LEU A 37 13.57 13.95 0.68
CA LEU A 37 13.60 14.59 -0.65
C LEU A 37 12.26 14.48 -1.40
N GLN A 38 11.24 13.89 -0.76
CA GLN A 38 9.90 13.71 -1.32
C GLN A 38 8.96 14.85 -0.89
N ALA A 39 7.95 15.13 -1.71
CA ALA A 39 6.87 16.03 -1.34
C ALA A 39 6.14 15.48 -0.10
N ALA A 40 5.87 16.35 0.88
CA ALA A 40 5.25 15.95 2.15
C ALA A 40 3.81 15.44 1.98
N GLU A 41 3.14 15.82 0.90
CA GLU A 41 1.73 15.56 0.60
C GLU A 41 1.55 14.31 -0.28
N ARG A 42 2.48 13.34 -0.28
CA ARG A 42 2.34 12.13 -1.10
C ARG A 42 2.77 10.88 -0.34
N PRO A 43 2.25 9.70 -0.73
CA PRO A 43 2.74 8.44 -0.21
C PRO A 43 4.25 8.32 -0.44
N LEU A 44 4.95 7.76 0.54
CA LEU A 44 6.40 7.57 0.49
C LEU A 44 6.84 6.68 -0.68
N GLY A 45 5.95 5.81 -1.14
CA GLY A 45 6.11 5.05 -2.36
C GLY A 45 4.76 4.51 -2.82
N ALA A 46 4.51 4.60 -4.11
CA ALA A 46 3.34 4.02 -4.75
C ALA A 46 3.81 3.19 -5.94
N PHE A 47 3.49 1.90 -5.92
CA PHE A 47 3.99 0.94 -6.91
C PHE A 47 2.83 0.13 -7.47
N LEU A 48 2.85 -0.07 -8.79
CA LEU A 48 2.01 -1.05 -9.46
C LEU A 48 2.88 -2.22 -9.90
N LEU A 49 2.76 -3.34 -9.19
CA LEU A 49 3.51 -4.56 -9.51
C LEU A 49 2.73 -5.38 -10.54
N VAL A 50 3.26 -5.51 -11.75
CA VAL A 50 2.62 -6.23 -12.87
C VAL A 50 3.42 -7.46 -13.23
N GLY A 51 2.73 -8.58 -13.47
CA GLY A 51 3.35 -9.82 -13.93
C GLY A 51 2.46 -11.04 -13.67
N PRO A 52 2.84 -12.25 -14.14
CA PRO A 52 2.10 -13.48 -13.88
C PRO A 52 1.95 -13.81 -12.40
N THR A 53 1.08 -14.76 -12.05
CA THR A 53 0.99 -15.30 -10.70
C THR A 53 2.30 -16.02 -10.32
N GLY A 54 2.66 -15.96 -9.04
CA GLY A 54 3.84 -16.67 -8.51
C GLY A 54 5.21 -16.03 -8.80
N VAL A 55 5.30 -14.92 -9.53
CA VAL A 55 6.59 -14.26 -9.86
C VAL A 55 7.20 -13.41 -8.74
N GLY A 56 6.59 -13.39 -7.55
CA GLY A 56 7.15 -12.71 -6.37
C GLY A 56 6.57 -11.32 -6.06
N LYS A 57 5.47 -10.89 -6.69
CA LYS A 57 4.81 -9.59 -6.39
C LYS A 57 4.49 -9.43 -4.91
N THR A 58 3.73 -10.37 -4.34
CA THR A 58 3.37 -10.39 -2.91
C THR A 58 4.59 -10.65 -2.02
N GLN A 59 5.58 -11.39 -2.52
CA GLN A 59 6.81 -11.70 -1.77
C GLN A 59 7.67 -10.44 -1.59
N LEU A 60 7.77 -9.59 -2.61
CA LEU A 60 8.43 -8.29 -2.53
C LEU A 60 7.81 -7.42 -1.44
N THR A 61 6.48 -7.38 -1.38
CA THR A 61 5.76 -6.65 -0.34
C THR A 61 6.09 -7.13 1.08
N LYS A 62 6.15 -8.46 1.29
CA LYS A 62 6.52 -9.05 2.58
C LYS A 62 7.99 -8.81 2.94
N ALA A 63 8.89 -8.93 1.97
CA ALA A 63 10.31 -8.65 2.17
C ALA A 63 10.53 -7.17 2.52
N LEU A 64 9.81 -6.27 1.86
CA LEU A 64 9.82 -4.84 2.16
C LEU A 64 9.29 -4.55 3.57
N ALA A 65 8.19 -5.21 3.99
CA ALA A 65 7.66 -5.07 5.33
C ALA A 65 8.64 -5.58 6.40
N GLN A 66 9.26 -6.73 6.17
CA GLN A 66 10.33 -7.25 7.01
C GLN A 66 11.50 -6.27 7.11
N PHE A 67 11.89 -5.63 6.01
CA PHE A 67 12.99 -4.67 5.99
C PHE A 67 12.65 -3.38 6.75
N LEU A 68 11.43 -2.85 6.58
CA LEU A 68 11.02 -1.56 7.14
C LEU A 68 10.53 -1.62 8.59
N PHE A 69 9.91 -2.74 8.98
CA PHE A 69 9.19 -2.88 10.26
C PHE A 69 9.65 -4.08 11.09
N ASP A 70 10.72 -4.77 10.66
CA ASP A 70 11.21 -6.01 11.27
C ASP A 70 10.15 -7.12 11.39
N SER A 71 9.09 -7.07 10.57
CA SER A 71 7.99 -8.05 10.54
C SER A 71 7.39 -8.18 9.14
N PRO A 72 7.26 -9.41 8.59
CA PRO A 72 6.65 -9.62 7.28
C PRO A 72 5.12 -9.47 7.32
N ASP A 73 4.53 -9.51 8.52
CA ASP A 73 3.10 -9.34 8.78
C ASP A 73 2.71 -7.88 9.01
N ALA A 74 3.67 -6.95 9.01
CA ALA A 74 3.44 -5.51 9.06
C ALA A 74 2.95 -4.93 7.72
N VAL A 75 2.03 -5.66 7.07
CA VAL A 75 1.37 -5.31 5.82
C VAL A 75 -0.12 -5.26 6.08
N THR A 76 -0.75 -4.11 5.83
CA THR A 76 -2.21 -4.05 5.77
C THR A 76 -2.64 -4.49 4.37
N ARG A 77 -3.14 -5.71 4.28
CA ARG A 77 -3.59 -6.30 3.02
C ARG A 77 -5.09 -6.08 2.83
N PHE A 78 -5.45 -5.65 1.63
CA PHE A 78 -6.81 -5.60 1.13
C PHE A 78 -6.91 -6.50 -0.11
N ASP A 79 -7.81 -7.46 -0.08
CA ASP A 79 -8.16 -8.26 -1.26
C ASP A 79 -9.15 -7.48 -2.13
N MET A 80 -8.70 -7.03 -3.30
CA MET A 80 -9.51 -6.19 -4.18
C MET A 80 -10.68 -6.93 -4.83
N SER A 81 -10.67 -8.27 -4.82
CA SER A 81 -11.80 -9.07 -5.28
C SER A 81 -13.06 -8.87 -4.41
N GLU A 82 -12.89 -8.55 -3.12
CA GLU A 82 -14.01 -8.19 -2.24
C GLU A 82 -14.66 -6.83 -2.58
N TYR A 83 -13.99 -6.02 -3.40
CA TYR A 83 -14.40 -4.67 -3.78
C TYR A 83 -14.86 -4.59 -5.24
N SER A 84 -15.24 -5.73 -5.82
CA SER A 84 -15.71 -5.86 -7.21
C SER A 84 -17.08 -5.21 -7.46
N GLU A 85 -17.89 -5.02 -6.42
CA GLU A 85 -19.21 -4.40 -6.49
C GLU A 85 -19.17 -2.95 -6.01
N ARG A 86 -19.96 -2.08 -6.65
CA ARG A 86 -19.93 -0.63 -6.36
C ARG A 86 -20.19 -0.31 -4.88
N HIS A 87 -21.11 -1.02 -4.24
CA HIS A 87 -21.47 -0.75 -2.85
C HIS A 87 -20.41 -1.26 -1.86
N SER A 88 -19.61 -2.26 -2.23
CA SER A 88 -18.57 -2.77 -1.35
C SER A 88 -17.37 -1.81 -1.26
N VAL A 89 -17.17 -0.91 -2.24
CA VAL A 89 -16.18 0.19 -2.21
C VAL A 89 -16.35 1.10 -0.99
N ALA A 90 -17.60 1.35 -0.57
CA ALA A 90 -17.88 2.18 0.61
C ALA A 90 -17.23 1.61 1.88
N ARG A 91 -16.97 0.29 1.96
CA ARG A 91 -16.28 -0.31 3.10
C ARG A 91 -14.84 0.18 3.28
N LEU A 92 -14.18 0.66 2.21
CA LEU A 92 -12.81 1.20 2.31
C LEU A 92 -12.77 2.54 3.07
N VAL A 93 -13.76 3.40 2.88
CA VAL A 93 -13.82 4.77 3.44
C VAL A 93 -14.88 4.95 4.53
N GLY A 94 -15.77 3.98 4.70
CA GLY A 94 -16.86 4.00 5.66
C GLY A 94 -18.20 4.12 4.95
N ALA A 95 -19.23 3.51 5.54
CA ALA A 95 -20.59 3.66 5.04
C ALA A 95 -21.04 5.14 5.17
N PRO A 96 -21.96 5.65 4.36
CA PRO A 96 -22.52 6.99 4.53
C PRO A 96 -23.37 7.12 5.82
N PRO A 97 -23.63 8.34 6.31
CA PRO A 97 -24.54 8.57 7.43
C PRO A 97 -25.91 7.91 7.18
N GLY A 98 -26.41 7.15 8.16
CA GLY A 98 -27.69 6.45 8.08
C GLY A 98 -27.64 5.01 7.53
N TYR A 99 -26.46 4.50 7.19
CA TYR A 99 -26.25 3.10 6.80
C TYR A 99 -25.60 2.29 7.94
N VAL A 100 -25.84 0.97 7.97
CA VAL A 100 -25.18 0.05 8.91
C VAL A 100 -23.66 0.09 8.67
N GLY A 101 -22.88 0.25 9.75
CA GLY A 101 -21.42 0.38 9.68
C GLY A 101 -20.91 1.81 9.52
N TYR A 102 -21.77 2.83 9.60
CA TYR A 102 -21.34 4.24 9.61
C TYR A 102 -20.33 4.55 10.73
N ASP A 103 -20.61 4.06 11.94
CA ASP A 103 -19.78 4.32 13.12
C ASP A 103 -18.48 3.49 13.16
N GLU A 104 -18.30 2.53 12.24
CA GLU A 104 -17.13 1.65 12.21
C GLU A 104 -15.94 2.25 11.42
N GLY A 105 -16.19 3.36 10.70
CA GLY A 105 -15.20 3.98 9.82
C GLY A 105 -14.89 3.13 8.58
N GLY A 106 -13.94 3.59 7.76
CA GLY A 106 -13.48 2.85 6.59
C GLY A 106 -12.35 1.89 6.92
N GLN A 107 -12.35 0.70 6.33
CA GLN A 107 -11.28 -0.28 6.55
C GLN A 107 -9.90 0.27 6.16
N LEU A 108 -9.81 1.05 5.08
CA LEU A 108 -8.57 1.69 4.63
C LEU A 108 -8.22 2.90 5.50
N THR A 109 -9.19 3.78 5.73
CA THR A 109 -8.97 5.02 6.49
C THR A 109 -8.61 4.73 7.94
N GLU A 110 -9.28 3.78 8.59
CA GLU A 110 -8.96 3.33 9.96
C GLU A 110 -7.60 2.63 10.07
N ALA A 111 -7.25 1.80 9.09
CA ALA A 111 -5.94 1.13 9.10
C ALA A 111 -4.79 2.14 9.09
N VAL A 112 -4.89 3.17 8.24
CA VAL A 112 -3.89 4.24 8.16
C VAL A 112 -3.96 5.16 9.38
N ARG A 113 -5.17 5.51 9.87
CA ARG A 113 -5.34 6.33 11.08
C ARG A 113 -4.69 5.71 12.31
N ARG A 114 -4.78 4.38 12.46
CA ARG A 114 -4.14 3.63 13.56
C ARG A 114 -2.64 3.48 13.38
N ARG A 115 -2.15 3.38 12.14
CA ARG A 115 -0.72 3.26 11.80
C ARG A 115 -0.38 4.11 10.57
N PRO A 116 -0.07 5.41 10.75
CA PRO A 116 0.20 6.32 9.64
C PRO A 116 1.45 5.91 8.83
N TYR A 117 2.47 5.38 9.51
CA TYR A 117 3.60 4.74 8.85
C TYR A 117 3.31 3.26 8.66
N SER A 118 2.79 2.90 7.50
CA SER A 118 2.36 1.55 7.17
C SER A 118 2.64 1.21 5.71
N LEU A 119 2.60 -0.08 5.40
CA LEU A 119 2.66 -0.60 4.05
C LEU A 119 1.30 -1.21 3.70
N LEU A 120 0.70 -0.72 2.63
CA LEU A 120 -0.61 -1.15 2.15
C LEU A 120 -0.44 -2.05 0.92
N LEU A 121 -1.06 -3.22 0.94
CA LEU A 121 -1.10 -4.14 -0.20
C LEU A 121 -2.52 -4.21 -0.74
N LEU A 122 -2.71 -3.75 -1.97
CA LEU A 122 -3.94 -3.90 -2.74
C LEU A 122 -3.76 -5.10 -3.68
N ASP A 123 -4.09 -6.30 -3.22
CA ASP A 123 -3.88 -7.54 -3.99
C ASP A 123 -5.01 -7.75 -4.99
N GLU A 124 -4.71 -8.37 -6.14
CA GLU A 124 -5.67 -8.59 -7.25
C GLU A 124 -6.41 -7.31 -7.71
N PHE A 125 -5.71 -6.18 -7.79
CA PHE A 125 -6.30 -4.87 -8.09
C PHE A 125 -7.15 -4.83 -9.36
N GLU A 126 -6.85 -5.65 -10.36
CA GLU A 126 -7.63 -5.76 -11.59
C GLU A 126 -9.06 -6.30 -11.38
N LYS A 127 -9.36 -6.87 -10.21
CA LYS A 127 -10.68 -7.39 -9.82
C LYS A 127 -11.56 -6.36 -9.13
N ALA A 128 -11.00 -5.25 -8.70
CA ALA A 128 -11.74 -4.19 -8.00
C ALA A 128 -12.73 -3.49 -8.93
N HIS A 129 -13.79 -2.93 -8.35
CA HIS A 129 -14.64 -1.97 -9.04
C HIS A 129 -13.84 -0.71 -9.39
N ARG A 130 -14.11 -0.11 -10.55
CA ARG A 130 -13.40 1.09 -11.03
C ARG A 130 -13.40 2.26 -10.05
N ASP A 131 -14.44 2.38 -9.22
CA ASP A 131 -14.56 3.46 -8.23
C ASP A 131 -13.45 3.36 -7.14
N VAL A 132 -12.85 2.19 -6.93
CA VAL A 132 -11.66 2.03 -6.07
C VAL A 132 -10.47 2.80 -6.64
N ALA A 133 -10.25 2.73 -7.96
CA ALA A 133 -9.17 3.48 -8.59
C ALA A 133 -9.38 4.98 -8.44
N THR A 134 -10.60 5.48 -8.65
CA THR A 134 -10.96 6.89 -8.45
C THR A 134 -10.66 7.37 -7.03
N LEU A 135 -10.99 6.53 -6.04
CA LEU A 135 -10.72 6.81 -4.63
C LEU A 135 -9.22 6.90 -4.35
N LEU A 136 -8.43 5.97 -4.91
CA LEU A 136 -6.98 5.95 -4.72
C LEU A 136 -6.25 7.09 -5.43
N LEU A 137 -6.82 7.70 -6.47
CA LEU A 137 -6.20 8.86 -7.11
C LEU A 137 -5.96 10.00 -6.12
N GLN A 138 -6.90 10.27 -5.21
CA GLN A 138 -6.72 11.27 -4.15
C GLN A 138 -5.51 10.94 -3.25
N VAL A 139 -5.37 9.66 -2.90
CA VAL A 139 -4.23 9.18 -2.10
C VAL A 139 -2.92 9.35 -2.86
N LEU A 140 -2.90 9.03 -4.15
CA LEU A 140 -1.69 9.07 -4.98
C LEU A 140 -1.25 10.49 -5.32
N ASP A 141 -2.21 11.40 -5.52
CA ASP A 141 -1.95 12.78 -5.91
C ASP A 141 -1.62 13.68 -4.71
N GLU A 142 -2.43 13.58 -3.64
CA GLU A 142 -2.46 14.50 -2.50
C GLU A 142 -2.15 13.82 -1.16
N GLY A 143 -1.97 12.50 -1.11
CA GLY A 143 -1.65 11.79 0.14
C GLY A 143 -2.79 11.81 1.17
N HIS A 144 -3.98 12.28 0.76
CA HIS A 144 -5.16 12.43 1.60
C HIS A 144 -6.29 11.53 1.11
N LEU A 145 -7.12 11.08 2.06
CA LEU A 145 -8.35 10.36 1.81
C LEU A 145 -9.39 10.78 2.82
N THR A 146 -10.51 11.30 2.35
CA THR A 146 -11.64 11.72 3.18
C THR A 146 -12.51 10.50 3.47
N ASP A 147 -12.85 10.28 4.73
CA ASP A 147 -13.75 9.21 5.12
C ASP A 147 -15.21 9.67 5.05
N SER A 148 -16.16 8.81 5.42
CA SER A 148 -17.59 9.16 5.40
C SER A 148 -18.02 10.16 6.49
N HIS A 149 -17.13 10.49 7.43
CA HIS A 149 -17.33 11.51 8.49
C HIS A 149 -16.74 12.88 8.12
N GLY A 150 -15.88 12.95 7.10
CA GLY A 150 -15.26 14.19 6.59
C GLY A 150 -13.76 14.22 6.83
#